data_AF-A0A8J5IDC4-F1
#
_entry.id   AF-A0A8J5IDC4-F1
#
_cell.length_a   1.000
_cell.length_b   1.000
_cell.length_c   1.000
_cell.angle_alpha   90.00
_cell.angle_beta   90.00
_cell.angle_gamma   90.00
#
_symmetry.space_group_name_H-M   'P 1'
#
loop_
_entity.id
_entity.type
_entity.pdbx_description
1 polymer ?
#
loop_
_entity_poly.entity_id
_entity_poly.type
_entity_poly.pdbx_seq_one_letter_code
_entity_poly.pdbx_strand_id
1 'polypeptide(L)'
;MVPKKTSPTSPVAIRGTQESLTMVLPRRLMNWLPKYGSEITNPLLAEVILCLEGFGSITKVGNWLHRITIYRAIDRKGAYVSDASASSRKLGHKFLGIAFHDHPSVYFFVIPLPRHLTVLEADANIQILMSQLGSFKHSSVRYFQGFQYRLGDFQLKVGKCFRSAPENFWGIVLEIEYLPLSSMEVCRPIMKEFFGILQEEFSKMSVPGHLINIEAHFERFGLRDYYTAQHTALQYSACLFQLGVALRGGKKHDLIISDCLLRRS
;
A
#
# COMPACT_ATOMS: atom_id res chain seq x y z
N MET A 1 65.54 0.15 13.27
CA MET A 1 64.15 0.64 13.29
C MET A 1 63.60 0.57 11.87
N VAL A 2 62.70 -0.37 11.61
CA VAL A 2 62.08 -0.63 10.30
C VAL A 2 60.58 -0.35 10.46
N PRO A 3 59.93 0.47 9.62
CA PRO A 3 58.48 0.64 9.71
C PRO A 3 57.78 -0.52 9.00
N LYS A 4 56.86 -1.17 9.72
CA LYS A 4 55.94 -2.21 9.23
C LYS A 4 55.02 -1.63 8.15
N LYS A 5 54.99 -2.28 6.98
CA LYS A 5 53.94 -2.12 5.95
C LYS A 5 52.61 -2.62 6.50
N THR A 6 51.59 -1.77 6.51
CA THR A 6 50.18 -2.13 6.72
C THR A 6 49.59 -2.67 5.42
N SER A 7 49.01 -3.87 5.47
CA SER A 7 48.23 -4.49 4.40
C SER A 7 46.84 -3.85 4.30
N PRO A 8 46.24 -3.76 3.10
CA PRO A 8 44.90 -3.21 2.93
C PRO A 8 43.83 -4.22 3.37
N THR A 9 42.96 -3.77 4.28
CA THR A 9 41.78 -4.50 4.72
C THR A 9 40.76 -4.58 3.59
N SER A 10 40.50 -5.79 3.08
CA SER A 10 39.46 -6.06 2.09
C SER A 10 38.07 -5.66 2.63
N PRO A 11 37.17 -5.12 1.78
CA PRO A 11 35.81 -4.81 2.21
C PRO A 11 35.04 -6.10 2.51
N VAL A 12 34.43 -6.14 3.68
CA VAL A 12 33.50 -7.21 4.11
C VAL A 12 32.33 -7.21 3.13
N ALA A 13 32.28 -8.21 2.26
CA ALA A 13 31.13 -8.48 1.42
C ALA A 13 29.95 -8.85 2.33
N ILE A 14 28.95 -7.96 2.40
CA ILE A 14 27.64 -8.26 2.97
C ILE A 14 27.04 -9.32 2.05
N ARG A 15 27.17 -10.59 2.45
CA ARG A 15 26.48 -11.70 1.79
C ARG A 15 24.99 -11.49 2.00
N GLY A 16 24.29 -11.12 0.92
CA GLY A 16 22.84 -11.17 0.88
C GLY A 16 22.39 -12.56 1.28
N THR A 17 21.57 -12.63 2.31
CA THR A 17 20.82 -13.83 2.67
C THR A 17 20.03 -14.26 1.44
N GLN A 18 20.23 -15.51 1.05
CA GLN A 18 19.51 -16.16 -0.04
C GLN A 18 18.03 -16.20 0.36
N GLU A 19 17.24 -15.24 -0.13
CA GLU A 19 15.80 -15.17 0.07
C GLU A 19 15.19 -16.48 -0.43
N SER A 20 14.59 -17.24 0.49
CA SER A 20 13.59 -18.23 0.12
C SER A 20 12.50 -17.49 -0.65
N LEU A 21 12.52 -17.59 -1.98
CA LEU A 21 11.52 -17.06 -2.89
C LEU A 21 10.19 -17.77 -2.62
N THR A 22 9.50 -17.43 -1.53
CA THR A 22 8.07 -17.65 -1.44
C THR A 22 7.46 -16.82 -2.56
N MET A 23 7.07 -17.47 -3.66
CA MET A 23 6.45 -16.77 -4.78
C MET A 23 5.20 -16.05 -4.27
N VAL A 24 5.22 -14.73 -4.28
CA VAL A 24 4.07 -13.92 -3.87
C VAL A 24 3.18 -13.74 -5.09
N LEU A 25 1.89 -14.00 -4.90
CA LEU A 25 0.91 -14.00 -5.96
C LEU A 25 0.67 -12.59 -6.53
N PRO A 26 0.49 -12.45 -7.84
CA PRO A 26 0.12 -11.17 -8.44
C PRO A 26 -1.16 -10.64 -7.81
N ARG A 27 -1.10 -9.42 -7.27
CA ARG A 27 -2.27 -8.70 -6.80
C ARG A 27 -2.51 -7.42 -7.57
N ARG A 28 -3.78 -7.09 -7.71
CA ARG A 28 -4.26 -5.83 -8.26
C ARG A 28 -5.18 -5.17 -7.25
N LEU A 29 -4.81 -3.96 -6.84
CA LEU A 29 -5.62 -3.13 -5.96
C LEU A 29 -6.38 -2.08 -6.80
N MET A 30 -7.62 -1.86 -6.44
CA MET A 30 -8.55 -0.95 -7.07
C MET A 30 -9.25 -0.13 -6.00
N ASN A 31 -9.72 1.05 -6.36
CA ASN A 31 -10.62 1.83 -5.52
C ASN A 31 -11.85 2.28 -6.29
N TRP A 32 -12.92 2.53 -5.55
CA TRP A 32 -14.13 3.11 -6.11
C TRP A 32 -13.94 4.61 -6.31
N LEU A 33 -14.16 5.09 -7.53
CA LEU A 33 -14.24 6.49 -7.85
C LEU A 33 -15.71 6.91 -7.93
N PRO A 34 -16.24 7.67 -6.96
CA PRO A 34 -17.61 8.16 -7.04
C PRO A 34 -17.78 9.11 -8.23
N LYS A 35 -19.01 9.19 -8.76
CA LYS A 35 -19.36 10.25 -9.73
C LYS A 35 -19.26 11.61 -9.04
N TYR A 36 -19.03 12.66 -9.83
CA TYR A 36 -18.92 14.03 -9.31
C TYR A 36 -20.14 14.41 -8.46
N GLY A 37 -19.91 14.91 -7.25
CA GLY A 37 -20.97 15.29 -6.31
C GLY A 37 -21.62 14.13 -5.54
N SER A 38 -21.21 12.88 -5.76
CA SER A 38 -21.66 11.73 -4.96
C SER A 38 -20.72 11.45 -3.79
N GLU A 39 -21.28 11.15 -2.62
CA GLU A 39 -20.52 10.79 -1.44
C GLU A 39 -20.24 9.28 -1.38
N ILE A 40 -19.10 8.90 -0.80
CA ILE A 40 -18.80 7.48 -0.52
C ILE A 40 -19.36 7.14 0.87
N THR A 41 -20.34 6.24 0.91
CA THR A 41 -21.12 5.93 2.11
C THR A 41 -21.14 4.43 2.41
N ASN A 42 -21.40 4.03 3.66
CA ASN A 42 -21.50 2.61 4.01
C ASN A 42 -22.61 1.87 3.21
N PRO A 43 -23.77 2.48 2.90
CA PRO A 43 -24.74 1.89 1.97
C PRO A 43 -24.16 1.59 0.58
N LEU A 44 -23.39 2.50 -0.01
CA LEU A 44 -22.71 2.24 -1.28
C LEU A 44 -21.76 1.04 -1.19
N LEU A 45 -21.01 0.92 -0.08
CA LEU A 45 -20.18 -0.25 0.17
C LEU A 45 -21.01 -1.54 0.24
N ALA A 46 -22.16 -1.51 0.92
CA ALA A 46 -23.05 -2.67 1.00
C ALA A 46 -23.56 -3.09 -0.39
N GLU A 47 -23.93 -2.14 -1.24
CA GLU A 47 -24.35 -2.43 -2.62
C GLU A 47 -23.22 -3.03 -3.47
N VAL A 48 -21.99 -2.50 -3.35
CA VAL A 48 -20.81 -3.08 -4.01
C VAL A 48 -20.55 -4.51 -3.52
N ILE A 49 -20.68 -4.77 -2.22
CA ILE A 49 -20.53 -6.12 -1.65
C ILE A 49 -21.62 -7.05 -2.19
N LEU A 50 -22.88 -6.63 -2.19
CA LEU A 50 -24.00 -7.43 -2.69
C LEU A 50 -23.86 -7.77 -4.17
N CYS A 51 -23.43 -6.79 -4.98
CA CYS A 51 -23.15 -7.02 -6.40
C CYS A 51 -22.03 -8.05 -6.57
N LEU A 52 -20.96 -7.95 -5.77
CA LEU A 52 -19.88 -8.94 -5.80
C LEU A 52 -20.36 -10.33 -5.37
N GLU A 53 -21.20 -10.42 -4.34
CA GLU A 53 -21.78 -11.68 -3.86
C GLU A 53 -22.73 -12.33 -4.88
N GLY A 54 -23.34 -11.54 -5.76
CA GLY A 54 -24.11 -12.03 -6.92
C GLY A 54 -23.25 -12.57 -8.06
N PHE A 55 -21.92 -12.42 -7.99
CA PHE A 55 -21.01 -12.80 -9.07
C PHE A 55 -20.69 -14.30 -9.04
N GLY A 56 -21.38 -15.07 -9.88
CA GLY A 56 -21.11 -16.50 -10.06
C GLY A 56 -21.21 -17.30 -8.74
N SER A 57 -20.36 -18.31 -8.59
CA SER A 57 -20.28 -19.13 -7.36
C SER A 57 -19.22 -18.60 -6.38
N ILE A 58 -19.27 -17.31 -6.08
CA ILE A 58 -18.35 -16.70 -5.11
C ILE A 58 -18.68 -17.15 -3.68
N THR A 59 -17.65 -17.39 -2.87
CA THR A 59 -17.79 -17.85 -1.49
C THR A 59 -17.07 -16.92 -0.53
N LYS A 60 -17.73 -16.53 0.56
CA LYS A 60 -17.12 -15.73 1.62
C LYS A 60 -16.18 -16.60 2.45
N VAL A 61 -14.93 -16.20 2.55
CA VAL A 61 -13.86 -16.94 3.26
C VAL A 61 -13.60 -16.35 4.64
N GLY A 62 -13.74 -15.03 4.80
CA GLY A 62 -13.49 -14.39 6.09
C GLY A 62 -13.50 -12.87 6.05
N ASN A 63 -12.89 -12.29 7.08
CA ASN A 63 -12.67 -10.85 7.20
C ASN A 63 -11.18 -10.56 7.09
N TRP A 64 -10.82 -9.36 6.63
CA TRP A 64 -9.43 -8.92 6.58
C TRP A 64 -9.30 -7.50 7.16
N LEU A 65 -8.12 -7.21 7.70
CA LEU A 65 -7.77 -5.90 8.24
C LEU A 65 -6.29 -5.60 7.97
N HIS A 66 -6.01 -4.56 7.19
CA HIS A 66 -4.67 -4.03 7.02
C HIS A 66 -4.55 -2.68 7.74
N ARG A 67 -3.40 -2.45 8.38
CA ARG A 67 -3.13 -1.23 9.13
C ARG A 67 -2.00 -0.46 8.48
N ILE A 68 -2.26 0.80 8.11
CA ILE A 68 -1.25 1.73 7.62
C ILE A 68 -1.05 2.84 8.65
N THR A 69 0.15 2.92 9.21
CA THR A 69 0.57 3.94 10.16
C THR A 69 1.39 5.01 9.44
N ILE A 70 1.06 6.28 9.68
CA ILE A 70 1.82 7.43 9.20
C ILE A 70 2.77 7.88 10.31
N TYR A 71 4.07 7.77 10.07
CA TYR A 71 5.12 8.24 10.98
C TYR A 71 5.55 9.65 10.60
N ARG A 72 5.80 10.50 11.60
CA ARG A 72 6.47 11.80 11.45
C ARG A 72 7.65 11.89 12.42
N ALA A 73 8.75 12.49 11.95
CA ALA A 73 9.90 12.80 12.79
C ALA A 73 9.51 13.80 13.87
N ILE A 74 10.11 13.63 15.04
CA ILE A 74 9.96 14.56 16.16
C ILE A 74 11.30 15.19 16.51
N ASP A 75 11.26 16.41 17.03
CA ASP A 75 12.43 17.10 17.55
C ASP A 75 12.80 16.59 18.95
N ARG A 76 13.88 17.13 19.52
CA ARG A 76 14.33 16.78 20.88
C ARG A 76 13.30 17.10 21.97
N LYS A 77 12.32 17.97 21.69
CA LYS A 77 11.25 18.35 22.61
C LYS A 77 9.98 17.50 22.38
N GLY A 78 10.04 16.52 21.47
CA GLY A 78 8.93 15.62 21.14
C GLY A 78 7.85 16.27 20.26
N ALA A 79 8.10 17.47 19.74
CA ALA A 79 7.19 18.13 18.80
C ALA A 79 7.46 17.65 17.37
N TYR A 80 6.44 17.60 16.53
CA TYR A 80 6.62 17.27 15.13
C TYR A 80 7.48 18.33 14.44
N VAL A 81 8.50 17.90 13.71
CA VAL A 81 9.34 18.79 12.91
C VAL A 81 8.47 19.46 11.84
N SER A 82 8.49 20.79 11.76
CA SER A 82 7.63 21.55 10.85
C SER A 82 8.12 21.47 9.40
N ASP A 83 7.17 21.40 8.46
CA ASP A 83 7.46 21.30 7.02
C ASP A 83 8.24 22.53 6.48
N ALA A 84 8.14 23.69 7.14
CA ALA A 84 8.86 24.93 6.78
C ALA A 84 10.36 24.88 7.14
N SER A 85 10.72 24.24 8.25
CA SER A 85 12.11 24.02 8.66
C SER A 85 12.82 22.91 7.84
N ALA A 86 12.03 22.10 7.12
CA ALA A 86 12.51 21.02 6.25
C ALA A 86 13.07 21.48 4.90
N SER A 87 12.97 22.78 4.58
CA SER A 87 13.46 23.39 3.33
C SER A 87 14.97 23.24 3.10
N SER A 88 15.76 22.97 4.14
CA SER A 88 17.23 22.80 4.06
C SER A 88 17.75 21.39 4.40
N ARG A 89 16.92 20.45 4.89
CA ARG A 89 17.31 19.04 5.16
C ARG A 89 16.17 18.08 4.80
N LYS A 90 15.99 17.94 3.49
CA LYS A 90 15.14 16.96 2.80
C LYS A 90 15.60 15.54 3.15
N LEU A 91 14.84 14.77 3.94
CA LEU A 91 14.45 13.36 3.70
C LEU A 91 13.93 12.60 4.93
N GLY A 92 13.01 11.65 4.75
CA GLY A 92 12.66 10.66 5.77
C GLY A 92 11.85 11.17 6.97
N HIS A 93 11.51 12.47 7.02
CA HIS A 93 10.72 13.06 8.13
C HIS A 93 9.28 12.57 8.19
N LYS A 94 8.79 11.91 7.15
CA LYS A 94 7.46 11.31 7.10
C LYS A 94 7.48 10.08 6.21
N PHE A 95 6.99 8.96 6.71
CA PHE A 95 6.92 7.70 5.96
C PHE A 95 5.72 6.87 6.43
N LEU A 96 5.42 5.80 5.70
CA LEU A 96 4.36 4.86 6.08
C LEU A 96 4.97 3.59 6.66
N GLY A 97 4.29 3.03 7.66
CA GLY A 97 4.47 1.64 8.07
C GLY A 97 3.18 0.87 7.78
N ILE A 98 3.28 -0.35 7.27
CA ILE A 98 2.16 -1.17 6.81
C ILE A 98 2.24 -2.54 7.47
N ALA A 99 1.17 -2.95 8.13
CA ALA A 99 0.96 -4.31 8.63
C ALA A 99 -0.16 -4.96 7.83
N PHE A 100 0.14 -6.09 7.19
CA PHE A 100 -0.83 -6.90 6.45
C PHE A 100 -1.43 -8.00 7.33
N HIS A 101 -2.68 -8.35 7.06
CA HIS A 101 -3.38 -9.45 7.73
C HIS A 101 -2.74 -10.79 7.36
N ASP A 102 -2.39 -10.93 6.08
CA ASP A 102 -1.85 -12.17 5.50
C ASP A 102 -0.40 -12.46 5.95
N HIS A 103 0.31 -11.43 6.41
CA HIS A 103 1.71 -11.51 6.83
C HIS A 103 1.92 -10.84 8.20
N PRO A 104 1.39 -11.43 9.28
CA PRO A 104 1.37 -10.78 10.60
C PRO A 104 2.77 -10.64 11.24
N SER A 105 3.74 -11.45 10.82
CA SER A 105 5.13 -11.39 11.29
C SER A 105 5.97 -10.32 10.59
N VAL A 106 5.44 -9.67 9.54
CA VAL A 106 6.20 -8.75 8.70
C VAL A 106 5.61 -7.35 8.76
N TYR A 107 6.48 -6.35 8.78
CA TYR A 107 6.13 -4.94 8.74
C TYR A 107 6.86 -4.25 7.59
N PHE A 108 6.12 -3.53 6.76
CA PHE A 108 6.68 -2.84 5.60
C PHE A 108 6.81 -1.35 5.88
N PHE A 109 7.94 -0.75 5.54
CA PHE A 109 8.08 0.69 5.51
C PHE A 109 8.08 1.19 4.08
N VAL A 110 7.30 2.22 3.81
CA VAL A 110 7.29 2.94 2.54
C VAL A 110 7.85 4.33 2.80
N ILE A 111 9.10 4.54 2.41
CA ILE A 111 9.90 5.72 2.72
C ILE A 111 10.11 6.53 1.43
N PRO A 112 9.60 7.77 1.35
CA PRO A 112 9.91 8.64 0.22
C PRO A 112 11.34 9.16 0.34
N LEU A 113 12.15 8.95 -0.70
CA LEU A 113 13.47 9.54 -0.90
C LEU A 113 13.37 10.63 -2.01
N PRO A 114 14.34 11.54 -2.28
CA PRO A 114 14.08 12.76 -3.06
C PRO A 114 13.90 12.48 -4.56
N ARG A 115 14.27 11.28 -4.99
CA ARG A 115 14.28 10.83 -6.39
C ARG A 115 13.64 9.45 -6.59
N HIS A 116 13.32 8.74 -5.51
CA HIS A 116 12.70 7.42 -5.53
C HIS A 116 12.00 7.17 -4.20
N LEU A 117 11.10 6.22 -4.14
CA LEU A 117 10.53 5.69 -2.89
C LEU A 117 11.11 4.30 -2.68
N THR A 118 11.46 4.00 -1.43
CA THR A 118 12.00 2.70 -1.03
C THR A 118 10.96 1.97 -0.19
N VAL A 119 10.77 0.69 -0.49
CA VAL A 119 10.00 -0.22 0.36
C VAL A 119 10.97 -1.10 1.11
N LEU A 120 10.90 -1.08 2.44
CA LEU A 120 11.71 -1.93 3.31
C LEU A 120 10.82 -2.96 3.99
N GLU A 121 11.33 -4.17 4.11
CA GLU A 121 10.72 -5.24 4.88
C GLU A 121 11.46 -5.39 6.21
N ALA A 122 10.71 -5.56 7.30
CA ALA A 122 11.25 -5.75 8.63
C ALA A 122 10.36 -6.72 9.43
N ASP A 123 10.93 -7.29 10.49
CA ASP A 123 10.15 -8.05 11.46
C ASP A 123 9.09 -7.17 12.16
N ALA A 124 7.92 -7.72 12.47
CA ALA A 124 6.81 -6.99 13.08
C ALA A 124 7.17 -6.27 14.40
N ASN A 125 8.17 -6.77 15.15
CA ASN A 125 8.65 -6.18 16.39
C ASN A 125 9.37 -4.84 16.19
N ILE A 126 9.72 -4.46 14.96
CA ILE A 126 10.30 -3.14 14.66
C ILE A 126 9.42 -1.99 15.14
N GLN A 127 8.10 -2.20 15.22
CA GLN A 127 7.16 -1.22 15.75
C GLN A 127 7.43 -0.88 17.22
N ILE A 128 7.82 -1.87 18.02
CA ILE A 128 8.18 -1.69 19.43
C ILE A 128 9.49 -0.88 19.51
N LEU A 129 10.50 -1.27 18.73
CA LEU A 129 11.78 -0.57 18.68
C LEU A 129 11.60 0.89 18.25
N MET A 130 10.79 1.16 17.23
CA MET A 130 10.47 2.51 16.78
C MET A 130 9.83 3.36 17.87
N SER A 131 8.95 2.77 18.69
CA SER A 131 8.35 3.46 19.82
C SER A 131 9.36 3.81 20.92
N GLN A 132 10.35 2.95 21.14
CA GLN A 132 11.41 3.13 22.14
C GLN A 132 12.48 4.13 21.70
N LEU A 133 12.85 4.12 20.41
CA LEU A 133 13.86 5.03 19.85
C LEU A 133 13.44 6.50 19.92
N GLY A 134 12.13 6.79 19.98
CA GLY A 134 11.61 8.15 20.20
C GLY A 134 11.97 9.16 19.11
N SER A 135 12.51 8.73 17.97
CA SER A 135 12.87 9.63 16.85
C SER A 135 11.68 9.92 15.93
N PHE A 136 10.67 9.05 15.94
CA PHE A 136 9.46 9.16 15.14
C PHE A 136 8.23 8.85 15.99
N LYS A 137 7.13 9.53 15.70
CA LYS A 137 5.84 9.32 16.37
C LYS A 137 4.73 9.05 15.36
N HIS A 138 3.75 8.24 15.78
CA HIS A 138 2.55 7.99 15.00
C HIS A 138 1.73 9.28 14.87
N SER A 139 1.68 9.83 13.67
CA SER A 139 0.89 11.02 13.36
C SER A 139 -0.56 10.67 13.03
N SER A 140 -0.79 9.53 12.37
CA SER A 140 -2.14 9.07 12.03
C SER A 140 -2.14 7.58 11.67
N VAL A 141 -3.26 6.91 11.83
CA VAL A 141 -3.44 5.51 11.41
C VAL A 141 -4.64 5.41 10.47
N ARG A 142 -4.54 4.51 9.49
CA ARG A 142 -5.57 4.18 8.53
C ARG A 142 -5.77 2.67 8.52
N TYR A 143 -7.03 2.27 8.37
CA TYR A 143 -7.43 0.89 8.34
C TYR A 143 -8.09 0.60 7.00
N PHE A 144 -7.68 -0.50 6.39
CA PHE A 144 -8.36 -1.10 5.25
C PHE A 144 -9.02 -2.36 5.79
N GLN A 145 -10.34 -2.43 5.77
CA GLN A 145 -11.10 -3.49 6.40
C GLN A 145 -12.25 -3.93 5.52
N GLY A 146 -12.49 -5.23 5.47
CA GLY A 146 -13.69 -5.75 4.86
C GLY A 146 -13.75 -7.27 4.84
N PHE A 147 -14.33 -7.79 3.77
CA PHE A 147 -14.60 -9.20 3.56
C PHE A 147 -13.69 -9.77 2.49
N GLN A 148 -13.30 -11.03 2.69
CA GLN A 148 -12.51 -11.81 1.76
C GLN A 148 -13.38 -12.91 1.17
N TYR A 149 -13.26 -13.09 -0.14
CA TYR A 149 -14.03 -14.02 -0.95
C TYR A 149 -13.11 -14.86 -1.82
N ARG A 150 -13.61 -16.02 -2.24
CA ARG A 150 -12.97 -16.91 -3.22
C ARG A 150 -13.93 -17.18 -4.37
N LEU A 151 -13.41 -17.06 -5.58
CA LEU A 151 -14.10 -17.38 -6.81
C LEU A 151 -13.15 -18.19 -7.70
N GLY A 152 -13.31 -19.51 -7.67
CA GLY A 152 -12.38 -20.43 -8.34
C GLY A 152 -10.94 -20.15 -7.90
N ASP A 153 -10.11 -19.79 -8.88
CA ASP A 153 -8.69 -19.49 -8.73
C ASP A 153 -8.39 -18.05 -8.27
N PHE A 154 -9.41 -17.23 -8.05
CA PHE A 154 -9.27 -15.86 -7.58
C PHE A 154 -9.62 -15.73 -6.11
N GLN A 155 -8.83 -14.95 -5.42
CA GLN A 155 -9.14 -14.40 -4.11
C GLN A 155 -9.46 -12.92 -4.26
N LEU A 156 -10.58 -12.49 -3.68
CA LEU A 156 -11.03 -11.11 -3.72
C LEU A 156 -11.16 -10.57 -2.30
N LYS A 157 -10.81 -9.30 -2.12
CA LYS A 157 -11.02 -8.58 -0.86
C LYS A 157 -11.71 -7.27 -1.16
N VAL A 158 -12.93 -7.09 -0.66
CA VAL A 158 -13.69 -5.85 -0.79
C VAL A 158 -13.87 -5.23 0.59
N GLY A 159 -13.73 -3.92 0.68
CA GLY A 159 -13.84 -3.25 1.96
C GLY A 159 -13.76 -1.73 1.89
N LYS A 160 -13.58 -1.11 3.05
CA LYS A 160 -13.40 0.33 3.21
C LYS A 160 -12.01 0.68 3.73
N CYS A 161 -11.50 1.82 3.27
CA CYS A 161 -10.42 2.55 3.92
C CYS A 161 -11.03 3.61 4.85
N PHE A 162 -10.60 3.66 6.11
CA PHE A 162 -11.06 4.68 7.06
C PHE A 162 -10.00 5.03 8.11
N ARG A 163 -10.18 6.15 8.80
CA ARG A 163 -9.47 6.48 10.05
C ARG A 163 -10.39 6.14 11.21
N SER A 164 -9.92 5.46 12.26
CA SER A 164 -10.80 4.95 13.34
C SER A 164 -11.33 6.01 14.32
N ALA A 165 -10.66 7.15 14.53
CA ALA A 165 -11.10 8.15 15.52
C ALA A 165 -10.78 9.59 15.09
N PRO A 166 -11.79 10.46 14.89
CA PRO A 166 -13.18 10.08 14.57
C PRO A 166 -13.23 9.20 13.32
N GLU A 167 -14.22 8.30 13.23
CA GLU A 167 -14.41 7.45 12.04
C GLU A 167 -14.58 8.35 10.82
N ASN A 168 -13.62 8.27 9.90
CA ASN A 168 -13.65 9.03 8.66
C ASN A 168 -13.47 8.06 7.50
N PHE A 169 -14.56 7.82 6.77
CA PHE A 169 -14.60 6.91 5.64
C PHE A 169 -13.96 7.57 4.42
N TRP A 170 -12.91 6.94 3.88
CA TRP A 170 -12.10 7.50 2.79
C TRP A 170 -12.45 6.94 1.42
N GLY A 171 -12.88 5.69 1.36
CA GLY A 171 -13.31 5.10 0.09
C GLY A 171 -13.36 3.59 0.11
N ILE A 172 -14.05 3.04 -0.88
CA ILE A 172 -14.18 1.59 -1.10
C ILE A 172 -12.96 1.09 -1.86
N VAL A 173 -12.48 -0.07 -1.48
CA VAL A 173 -11.32 -0.74 -2.09
C VAL A 173 -11.68 -2.16 -2.50
N LEU A 174 -11.09 -2.61 -3.59
CA LEU A 174 -11.16 -3.99 -4.06
C LEU A 174 -9.74 -4.46 -4.38
N GLU A 175 -9.31 -5.56 -3.77
CA GLU A 175 -8.08 -6.27 -4.12
C GLU A 175 -8.46 -7.60 -4.78
N ILE A 176 -7.76 -7.92 -5.86
CA ILE A 176 -7.87 -9.18 -6.58
C ILE A 176 -6.49 -9.84 -6.55
N GLU A 177 -6.47 -11.13 -6.25
CA GLU A 177 -5.29 -11.98 -6.22
C GLU A 177 -5.59 -13.24 -7.02
N TYR A 178 -4.72 -13.60 -7.96
CA TYR A 178 -4.83 -14.85 -8.71
C TYR A 178 -3.93 -15.90 -8.06
N LEU A 179 -4.51 -17.02 -7.62
CA LEU A 179 -3.86 -18.05 -6.79
C LEU A 179 -2.93 -19.00 -7.58
N PRO A 180 -3.21 -19.36 -8.86
CA PRO A 180 -2.31 -20.19 -9.64
C PRO A 180 -1.02 -19.45 -10.00
N LEU A 181 0.08 -20.01 -9.54
CA LEU A 181 1.44 -19.51 -9.72
C LEU A 181 1.94 -19.85 -11.13
N SER A 182 1.59 -19.02 -12.11
CA SER A 182 2.34 -18.92 -13.36
C SER A 182 3.13 -17.60 -13.36
N SER A 183 4.06 -17.43 -14.30
CA SER A 183 4.87 -16.21 -14.38
C SER A 183 3.98 -14.96 -14.44
N MET A 184 4.51 -13.81 -13.99
CA MET A 184 3.79 -12.53 -14.05
C MET A 184 3.30 -12.20 -15.47
N GLU A 185 4.02 -12.65 -16.49
CA GLU A 185 3.62 -12.50 -17.89
C GLU A 185 2.31 -13.22 -18.22
N VAL A 186 2.07 -14.39 -17.64
CA VAL A 186 0.85 -15.18 -17.83
C VAL A 186 -0.29 -14.66 -16.94
N CYS A 187 0.02 -14.25 -15.72
CA CYS A 187 -1.00 -13.74 -14.79
C CYS A 187 -1.54 -12.36 -15.20
N ARG A 188 -0.72 -11.50 -15.82
CA ARG A 188 -1.11 -10.14 -16.25
C ARG A 188 -2.35 -10.10 -17.17
N PRO A 189 -2.43 -10.87 -18.28
CA PRO A 189 -3.60 -10.87 -19.15
C PRO A 189 -4.85 -11.43 -18.44
N ILE A 190 -4.71 -12.53 -17.69
CA ILE A 190 -5.81 -13.13 -16.91
C ILE A 190 -6.41 -12.12 -15.92
N MET A 191 -5.54 -11.45 -15.15
CA MET A 191 -5.94 -10.40 -14.20
C MET A 191 -6.55 -9.18 -14.88
N LYS A 192 -6.14 -8.87 -16.12
CA LYS A 192 -6.71 -7.77 -16.91
C LYS A 192 -8.10 -8.11 -17.44
N GLU A 193 -8.29 -9.33 -17.94
CA GLU A 193 -9.59 -9.81 -18.42
C GLU A 193 -10.59 -9.90 -17.28
N PHE A 194 -10.20 -10.52 -16.16
CA PHE A 194 -11.05 -10.62 -14.98
C PHE A 194 -11.44 -9.23 -14.42
N PHE A 195 -10.51 -8.29 -14.43
CA PHE A 195 -10.81 -6.90 -14.09
C PHE A 195 -11.84 -6.26 -15.03
N GLY A 196 -11.75 -6.52 -16.34
CA GLY A 196 -12.72 -6.05 -17.32
C GLY A 196 -14.12 -6.60 -17.05
N ILE A 197 -14.23 -7.90 -16.73
CA ILE A 197 -15.50 -8.54 -16.37
C ILE A 197 -16.10 -7.90 -15.11
N LEU A 198 -15.29 -7.69 -14.06
CA LEU A 198 -15.76 -7.00 -12.86
C LEU A 198 -16.22 -5.58 -13.16
N GLN A 199 -15.47 -4.81 -13.95
CA GLN A 199 -15.90 -3.47 -14.34
C GLN A 199 -17.24 -3.47 -15.08
N GLU A 200 -17.44 -4.43 -15.97
CA GLU A 200 -18.71 -4.59 -16.69
C GLU A 200 -19.86 -4.90 -15.73
N GLU A 201 -19.69 -5.85 -14.81
CA GLU A 201 -20.74 -6.17 -13.83
C GLU A 201 -21.05 -4.99 -12.90
N PHE A 202 -20.01 -4.32 -12.39
CA PHE A 202 -20.21 -3.16 -11.54
C PHE A 202 -20.81 -1.97 -12.29
N SER A 203 -20.68 -1.91 -13.63
CA SER A 203 -21.34 -0.88 -14.45
C SER A 203 -22.85 -1.08 -14.56
N LYS A 204 -23.35 -2.30 -14.32
CA LYS A 204 -24.79 -2.63 -14.30
C LYS A 204 -25.47 -2.17 -13.01
N MET A 205 -24.69 -1.89 -11.96
CA MET A 205 -25.22 -1.34 -10.72
C MET A 205 -25.78 0.06 -10.96
N SER A 206 -26.93 0.37 -10.35
CA SER A 206 -27.50 1.72 -10.36
C SER A 206 -26.78 2.69 -9.40
N VAL A 207 -25.51 2.45 -9.09
CA VAL A 207 -24.76 3.25 -8.11
C VAL A 207 -23.81 4.25 -8.76
N PRO A 208 -23.61 5.43 -8.15
CA PRO A 208 -22.72 6.43 -8.71
C PRO A 208 -21.25 6.05 -8.52
N GLY A 209 -20.60 5.71 -9.62
CA GLY A 209 -19.14 5.63 -9.69
C GLY A 209 -18.69 4.49 -10.58
N HIS A 210 -17.40 4.17 -10.50
CA HIS A 210 -16.80 3.02 -11.16
C HIS A 210 -15.50 2.62 -10.46
N LEU A 211 -15.03 1.42 -10.72
CA LEU A 211 -13.73 0.96 -10.24
C LEU A 211 -12.62 1.50 -11.13
N ILE A 212 -11.57 2.00 -10.48
CA ILE A 212 -10.33 2.40 -11.15
C ILE A 212 -9.17 1.57 -10.60
N ASN A 213 -8.23 1.26 -11.48
CA ASN A 213 -7.02 0.51 -11.14
C ASN A 213 -6.00 1.43 -10.43
N ILE A 214 -5.38 0.95 -9.36
CA ILE A 214 -4.27 1.65 -8.71
C ILE A 214 -2.97 1.28 -9.44
N GLU A 215 -2.44 2.21 -10.21
CA GLU A 215 -1.15 2.04 -10.88
C GLU A 215 0.02 2.42 -9.95
N ALA A 216 0.64 1.40 -9.37
CA ALA A 216 1.93 1.54 -8.70
C ALA A 216 3.03 1.27 -9.74
N HIS A 217 3.71 2.31 -10.22
CA HIS A 217 4.82 2.19 -11.18
C HIS A 217 6.05 1.50 -10.54
N PHE A 218 6.01 0.18 -10.37
CA PHE A 218 6.97 -0.64 -9.61
C PHE A 218 8.43 -0.39 -9.97
N GLU A 219 8.74 -0.33 -11.26
CA GLU A 219 10.10 -0.12 -11.79
C GLU A 219 10.74 1.19 -11.29
N ARG A 220 9.94 2.26 -11.11
CA ARG A 220 10.43 3.55 -10.59
C ARG A 220 10.94 3.46 -9.15
N PHE A 221 10.61 2.38 -8.47
CA PHE A 221 10.95 2.12 -7.08
C PHE A 221 11.96 0.97 -6.93
N GLY A 222 12.57 0.53 -8.04
CA GLY A 222 13.56 -0.55 -8.05
C GLY A 222 12.97 -1.93 -7.79
N LEU A 223 11.63 -2.05 -7.79
CA LEU A 223 10.96 -3.34 -7.74
C LEU A 223 11.00 -3.98 -9.12
N ARG A 224 11.46 -5.23 -9.15
CA ARG A 224 11.61 -6.04 -10.37
C ARG A 224 10.27 -6.64 -10.78
N ASP A 225 10.19 -7.22 -11.97
CA ASP A 225 8.95 -7.78 -12.51
C ASP A 225 8.41 -9.03 -11.80
N TYR A 226 9.11 -9.58 -10.80
CA TYR A 226 8.56 -10.62 -9.94
C TYR A 226 7.79 -10.00 -8.78
N TYR A 227 6.54 -10.43 -8.60
CA TYR A 227 5.68 -9.86 -7.58
C TYR A 227 6.13 -10.31 -6.18
N THR A 228 6.11 -9.38 -5.23
CA THR A 228 6.49 -9.57 -3.82
C THR A 228 5.51 -8.83 -2.92
N ALA A 229 5.51 -9.10 -1.61
CA ALA A 229 4.70 -8.35 -0.65
C ALA A 229 5.03 -6.84 -0.63
N GLN A 230 6.24 -6.45 -1.06
CA GLN A 230 6.64 -5.05 -1.24
C GLN A 230 5.84 -4.36 -2.36
N HIS A 231 5.45 -5.09 -3.40
CA HIS A 231 4.57 -4.57 -4.46
C HIS A 231 3.20 -4.23 -3.90
N THR A 232 2.64 -5.13 -3.08
CA THR A 232 1.38 -4.91 -2.39
C THR A 232 1.48 -3.70 -1.45
N ALA A 233 2.55 -3.59 -0.66
CA ALA A 233 2.80 -2.43 0.21
C ALA A 233 2.79 -1.11 -0.58
N LEU A 234 3.43 -1.09 -1.75
CA LEU A 234 3.43 0.08 -2.62
C LEU A 234 2.04 0.38 -3.20
N GLN A 235 1.29 -0.61 -3.67
CA GLN A 235 -0.08 -0.43 -4.15
C GLN A 235 -0.99 0.18 -3.08
N TYR A 236 -0.96 -0.34 -1.85
CA TYR A 236 -1.73 0.21 -0.74
C TYR A 236 -1.32 1.64 -0.38
N SER A 237 -0.03 1.95 -0.48
CA SER A 237 0.45 3.32 -0.29
C SER A 237 -0.10 4.28 -1.35
N ALA A 238 -0.10 3.87 -2.62
CA ALA A 238 -0.63 4.64 -3.74
C ALA A 238 -2.16 4.80 -3.65
N CYS A 239 -2.87 3.75 -3.23
CA CYS A 239 -4.31 3.79 -2.98
C CYS A 239 -4.66 4.79 -1.88
N LEU A 240 -3.94 4.74 -0.74
CA LEU A 240 -4.15 5.71 0.35
C LEU A 240 -3.91 7.15 -0.10
N PHE A 241 -2.90 7.36 -0.94
CA PHE A 241 -2.62 8.65 -1.55
C PHE A 241 -3.80 9.13 -2.39
N GLN A 242 -4.26 8.30 -3.33
CA GLN A 242 -5.33 8.64 -4.26
C GLN A 242 -6.66 8.92 -3.55
N LEU A 243 -7.05 8.08 -2.58
CA LEU A 243 -8.23 8.31 -1.74
C LEU A 243 -8.13 9.64 -0.97
N GLY A 244 -6.97 9.95 -0.41
CA GLY A 244 -6.77 11.19 0.32
C GLY A 244 -6.74 12.45 -0.56
N VAL A 245 -6.44 12.34 -1.86
CA VAL A 245 -6.56 13.43 -2.84
C VAL A 245 -8.03 13.66 -3.21
N ALA A 246 -8.77 12.58 -3.46
CA ALA A 246 -10.19 12.63 -3.83
C ALA A 246 -11.03 13.33 -2.74
N LEU A 247 -10.83 12.99 -1.46
CA LEU A 247 -11.57 13.58 -0.34
C LEU A 247 -11.26 15.05 -0.08
N ARG A 248 -10.10 15.55 -0.52
CA ARG A 248 -9.62 16.91 -0.22
C ARG A 248 -9.77 17.88 -1.38
N GLY A 249 -10.53 17.51 -2.41
CA GLY A 249 -10.72 18.35 -3.60
C GLY A 249 -9.40 18.76 -4.25
N GLY A 250 -8.38 17.90 -4.23
CA GLY A 250 -7.11 18.17 -4.92
C GLY A 250 -6.06 19.00 -4.15
N LYS A 251 -6.24 19.32 -2.86
CA LYS A 251 -5.18 19.99 -2.08
C LYS A 251 -3.99 19.03 -1.79
N LYS A 252 -2.88 19.24 -2.51
CA LYS A 252 -1.70 18.35 -2.63
C LYS A 252 -0.80 18.18 -1.39
N HIS A 253 -1.01 18.93 -0.31
CA HIS A 253 0.08 19.21 0.64
C HIS A 253 0.32 18.21 1.78
N ASP A 254 -0.49 17.16 1.93
CA ASP A 254 -0.47 16.38 3.18
C ASP A 254 -0.20 14.88 3.07
N LEU A 255 0.06 14.37 1.88
CA LEU A 255 0.38 12.96 1.69
C LEU A 255 1.80 12.80 1.16
N ILE A 256 2.55 11.97 1.87
CA ILE A 256 3.96 11.54 1.70
C ILE A 256 4.38 11.32 0.25
N ILE A 257 3.42 10.98 -0.61
CA ILE A 257 3.67 10.38 -1.91
C ILE A 257 3.30 11.27 -3.10
N SER A 258 2.81 12.52 -2.88
CA SER A 258 2.40 13.40 -3.98
C SER A 258 3.56 13.70 -4.93
N ASP A 259 4.71 14.13 -4.43
CA ASP A 259 5.81 14.57 -5.29
C ASP A 259 6.58 13.41 -5.94
N CYS A 260 6.56 12.21 -5.34
CA CYS A 260 7.24 11.04 -5.89
C CYS A 260 6.37 10.25 -6.89
N LEU A 261 5.05 10.18 -6.68
CA LEU A 261 4.13 9.53 -7.63
C LEU A 261 3.72 10.45 -8.79
N LEU A 262 3.64 11.78 -8.59
CA LEU A 262 3.12 12.71 -9.60
C LEU A 262 4.17 13.32 -10.54
N ARG A 263 5.47 13.04 -10.38
CA ARG A 263 6.47 13.41 -11.41
C ARG A 263 6.23 12.57 -12.66
N ARG A 264 5.35 13.06 -13.52
CA ARG A 264 5.34 12.74 -14.95
C ARG A 264 6.66 13.26 -15.51
N SER A 265 7.43 12.35 -16.10
CA SER A 265 8.54 12.68 -17.01
C SER A 265 7.99 13.49 -18.18
#